data_AF-T1C225-F1
#
_entry.id   AF-T1C225-F1
#
_cell.length_a   1.000
_cell.length_b   1.000
_cell.length_c   1.000
_cell.angle_alpha   90.00
_cell.angle_beta   90.00
_cell.angle_gamma   90.00
#
_symmetry.space_group_name_H-M   'P 1'
#
loop_
_entity.id
_entity.type
_entity.pdbx_description
1 polymer ?
#
loop_
_entity_poly.entity_id
_entity_poly.type
_entity_poly.pdbx_seq_one_letter_code
_entity_poly.pdbx_strand_id
1 'polypeptide(L)'
;MSEHSFNSEGSKIIDEGWLSLYPYRKVSESYHPDLEEGEKVKAVKWEMVEDHTKPPPRYDAASLLKLMESLRLGTKSTRHDIIQKLQDRGFIQGNPVRPTHLGIGFIQAIKLINSPISKPEMTARLEEDMDRITRKEVSKQDVVNESRDMLTNVLNDFISSRQRIVEVINSS
;
A
#
# COMPACT_ATOMS: atom_id res chain seq x y z
N MET A 1 5.93 46.03 0.92
CA MET A 1 6.96 44.97 0.93
C MET A 1 6.41 43.88 1.83
N SER A 2 6.24 42.66 1.33
CA SER A 2 5.81 41.54 2.17
C SER A 2 6.97 41.14 3.08
N GLU A 3 6.73 41.07 4.38
CA GLU A 3 7.66 40.42 5.30
C GLU A 3 7.59 38.91 5.07
N HIS A 4 8.76 38.28 4.96
CA HIS A 4 8.89 36.84 4.80
C HIS A 4 9.70 36.30 5.98
N SER A 5 9.08 35.44 6.79
CA SER A 5 9.73 34.73 7.89
C SER A 5 10.33 33.43 7.40
N PHE A 6 11.57 33.14 7.80
CA PHE A 6 12.26 31.87 7.53
C PHE A 6 12.53 31.15 8.85
N ASN A 7 12.41 29.82 8.83
CA ASN A 7 12.69 28.97 9.99
C ASN A 7 13.88 28.04 9.68
N SER A 8 14.66 27.73 10.70
CA SER A 8 15.72 26.72 10.64
C SER A 8 15.61 25.82 11.86
N GLU A 9 15.84 24.53 11.68
CA GLU A 9 15.77 23.52 12.74
C GLU A 9 17.08 22.73 12.81
N GLY A 10 17.52 22.50 14.05
CA GLY A 10 18.74 21.78 14.39
C GLY A 10 18.40 20.71 15.42
N SER A 11 19.13 19.60 15.39
CA SER A 11 18.96 18.51 16.33
C SER A 11 20.30 17.88 16.69
N LYS A 12 20.43 17.52 17.97
CA LYS A 12 21.59 16.85 18.55
C LYS A 12 21.13 15.70 19.44
N ILE A 13 21.78 14.57 19.31
CA ILE A 13 21.62 13.41 20.18
C ILE A 13 22.32 13.72 21.50
N ILE A 14 21.55 13.73 22.58
CA ILE A 14 22.07 13.93 23.94
C ILE A 14 22.51 12.58 24.54
N ASP A 15 21.75 11.53 24.23
CA ASP A 15 22.02 10.15 24.63
C ASP A 15 21.60 9.22 23.48
N GLU A 16 22.50 8.34 23.06
CA GLU A 16 22.25 7.38 21.99
C GLU A 16 21.22 6.31 22.39
N GLY A 17 21.14 5.95 23.67
CA GLY A 17 20.22 4.93 24.17
C GLY A 17 20.24 3.65 23.31
N TRP A 18 19.07 3.24 22.80
CA TRP A 18 18.93 2.05 21.97
C TRP A 18 19.59 2.15 20.58
N LEU A 19 19.92 3.36 20.10
CA LEU A 19 20.61 3.53 18.81
C LEU A 19 22.01 2.87 18.84
N SER A 20 22.64 2.82 20.01
CA SER A 20 23.91 2.10 20.22
C SER A 20 23.82 0.59 19.90
N LEU A 21 22.62 0.00 20.02
CA LEU A 21 22.34 -1.41 19.75
C LEU A 21 21.74 -1.65 18.35
N TYR A 22 21.35 -0.60 17.62
CA TYR A 22 20.67 -0.72 16.33
C TYR A 22 21.31 0.16 15.24
N PRO A 23 22.49 -0.25 14.71
CA PRO A 23 23.30 0.56 13.80
C PRO A 23 22.65 0.77 12.42
N TYR A 24 21.53 0.11 12.14
CA TYR A 24 20.81 0.24 10.88
C TYR A 24 19.99 1.53 10.78
N ARG A 25 19.73 2.23 11.90
CA ARG A 25 19.06 3.53 11.90
C ARG A 25 20.07 4.65 12.06
N LYS A 26 20.36 5.36 10.96
CA LYS A 26 21.16 6.58 10.98
C LYS A 26 20.27 7.77 11.33
N VAL A 27 20.62 8.49 12.39
CA VAL A 27 19.99 9.78 12.74
C VAL A 27 20.98 10.87 12.34
N SER A 28 20.52 11.84 11.55
CA SER A 28 21.34 13.00 11.20
C SER A 28 21.23 14.06 12.28
N GLU A 29 22.36 14.53 12.78
CA GLU A 29 22.41 15.73 13.62
C GLU A 29 22.63 16.96 12.74
N SER A 30 21.98 18.06 13.10
CA SER A 30 22.16 19.36 12.48
C SER A 30 22.42 20.36 13.58
N TYR A 31 23.58 21.00 13.52
CA TYR A 31 24.01 21.95 14.53
C TYR A 31 23.72 23.37 14.04
N HIS A 32 23.22 24.20 14.96
CA HIS A 32 23.19 25.63 14.77
C HIS A 32 24.33 26.28 15.54
N PRO A 33 24.85 27.42 15.08
CA PRO A 33 25.65 28.28 15.93
C PRO A 33 24.82 28.72 17.14
N ASP A 34 25.49 29.04 18.24
CA ASP A 34 24.84 29.68 19.37
C ASP A 34 24.30 31.05 18.92
N LEU A 35 23.00 31.28 19.11
CA LEU A 35 22.30 32.49 18.71
C LEU A 35 21.47 33.03 19.88
N GLU A 36 21.40 34.34 20.02
CA GLU A 36 20.56 35.01 21.02
C GLU A 36 19.27 35.57 20.40
N GLU A 37 18.23 35.72 21.22
CA GLU A 37 16.97 36.33 20.77
C GLU A 37 17.21 37.79 20.36
N GLY A 38 16.81 38.13 19.13
CA GLY A 38 17.04 39.46 18.54
C GLY A 38 18.40 39.65 17.85
N GLU A 39 19.24 38.61 17.82
CA GLU A 39 20.51 38.65 17.08
C GLU A 39 20.27 38.81 15.58
N LYS A 40 21.01 39.73 14.95
CA LYS A 40 20.89 40.04 13.53
C LYS A 40 21.85 39.18 12.71
N VAL A 41 21.28 38.31 11.89
CA VAL A 41 22.04 37.50 10.93
C VAL A 41 22.05 38.12 9.53
N LYS A 42 23.16 37.99 8.79
CA LYS A 42 23.28 38.49 7.42
C LYS A 42 22.95 37.39 6.42
N ALA A 43 21.93 37.60 5.59
CA ALA A 43 21.67 36.73 4.45
C ALA A 43 22.80 36.85 3.42
N VAL A 44 23.52 35.75 3.17
CA VAL A 44 24.65 35.71 2.21
C VAL A 44 24.17 35.32 0.80
N LYS A 45 23.15 34.46 0.70
CA LYS A 45 22.56 33.99 -0.56
C LYS A 45 21.06 33.78 -0.37
N TRP A 46 20.29 34.07 -1.41
CA TRP A 46 18.89 33.66 -1.52
C TRP A 46 18.66 33.12 -2.93
N GLU A 47 17.83 32.09 -3.05
CA GLU A 47 17.48 31.48 -4.33
C GLU A 47 16.00 31.12 -4.33
N MET A 48 15.36 31.29 -5.49
CA MET A 48 14.00 30.81 -5.70
C MET A 48 14.11 29.42 -6.32
N VAL A 49 13.71 28.39 -5.57
CA VAL A 49 13.74 27.00 -6.04
C VAL A 49 12.39 26.64 -6.62
N GLU A 50 12.38 26.27 -7.90
CA GLU A 50 11.25 25.59 -8.52
C GLU A 50 11.43 24.08 -8.33
N ASP A 51 10.41 23.41 -7.79
CA ASP A 51 10.42 21.95 -7.58
C ASP A 51 9.10 21.35 -8.04
N HIS A 52 9.15 20.09 -8.47
CA HIS A 52 8.02 19.35 -9.00
C HIS A 52 7.68 18.16 -8.11
N THR A 53 6.39 17.85 -7.98
CA THR A 53 5.97 16.63 -7.27
C THR A 53 6.49 15.40 -8.00
N LYS A 54 7.08 14.48 -7.24
CA LYS A 54 7.50 13.17 -7.78
C LYS A 54 6.31 12.21 -7.74
N PRO A 55 6.16 11.31 -8.73
CA PRO A 55 5.16 10.26 -8.66
C PRO A 55 5.44 9.35 -7.45
N PRO A 56 4.39 8.71 -6.89
CA PRO A 56 4.57 7.76 -5.79
C PRO A 56 5.56 6.64 -6.17
N PRO A 57 6.41 6.20 -5.23
CA PRO A 57 7.29 5.08 -5.47
C PRO A 57 6.47 3.80 -5.74
N ARG A 58 7.03 2.89 -6.53
CA ARG A 58 6.42 1.56 -6.71
C ARG A 58 6.52 0.78 -5.42
N TYR A 59 5.57 -0.14 -5.21
CA TYR A 59 5.63 -1.07 -4.10
C TYR A 59 6.79 -2.05 -4.28
N ASP A 60 7.68 -2.14 -3.30
CA ASP A 60 8.51 -3.31 -3.06
C ASP A 60 7.72 -4.38 -2.29
N ALA A 61 8.35 -5.53 -2.00
CA ALA A 61 7.68 -6.61 -1.26
C ALA A 61 7.19 -6.17 0.13
N ALA A 62 7.95 -5.33 0.83
CA ALA A 62 7.62 -4.89 2.20
C ALA A 62 6.46 -3.89 2.22
N SER A 63 6.48 -2.91 1.33
CA SER A 63 5.40 -1.91 1.17
C SER A 63 4.13 -2.54 0.61
N LEU A 64 4.22 -3.54 -0.27
CA LEU A 64 3.06 -4.32 -0.71
C LEU A 64 2.47 -5.13 0.45
N LEU A 65 3.30 -5.77 1.27
CA LEU A 65 2.83 -6.50 2.46
C LEU A 65 2.12 -5.56 3.44
N LYS A 66 2.69 -4.38 3.69
CA LYS A 66 2.08 -3.35 4.53
C LYS A 66 0.74 -2.85 3.97
N LEU A 67 0.64 -2.70 2.65
CA LEU A 67 -0.62 -2.36 1.99
C LEU A 67 -1.66 -3.47 2.19
N MET A 68 -1.31 -4.73 1.95
CA MET A 68 -2.20 -5.87 2.19
C MET A 68 -2.68 -5.91 3.65
N GLU A 69 -1.79 -5.65 4.60
CA GLU A 69 -2.15 -5.55 6.02
C GLU A 69 -3.16 -4.43 6.30
N SER A 70 -2.91 -3.22 5.80
CA SER A 70 -3.83 -2.08 5.98
C SER A 70 -5.21 -2.33 5.39
N LEU A 71 -5.29 -3.10 4.30
CA LEU A 71 -6.52 -3.47 3.62
C LEU A 71 -7.14 -4.78 4.15
N ARG A 72 -6.55 -5.39 5.19
CA ARG A 72 -6.97 -6.68 5.76
C ARG A 72 -7.07 -7.80 4.71
N LEU A 73 -6.11 -7.83 3.79
CA LEU A 73 -5.98 -8.86 2.77
C LEU A 73 -4.98 -9.92 3.23
N GLY A 74 -5.48 -11.12 3.51
CA GLY A 74 -4.69 -12.19 4.08
C GLY A 74 -4.23 -11.90 5.51
N THR A 75 -3.72 -12.94 6.15
CA THR A 75 -3.18 -12.90 7.51
C THR A 75 -1.67 -12.77 7.49
N LYS A 76 -1.05 -12.55 8.66
CA LYS A 76 0.41 -12.45 8.81
C LYS A 76 1.16 -13.64 8.17
N SER A 77 0.57 -14.84 8.21
CA SER A 77 1.16 -16.05 7.66
C SER A 77 0.92 -16.25 6.16
N THR A 78 -0.12 -15.64 5.56
CA THR A 78 -0.50 -15.95 4.16
C THR A 78 -0.05 -14.91 3.14
N ARG A 79 0.24 -13.66 3.54
CA ARG A 79 0.59 -12.57 2.60
C ARG A 79 1.82 -12.88 1.74
N HIS A 80 2.87 -13.43 2.33
CA HIS A 80 4.09 -13.80 1.63
C HIS A 80 3.79 -14.82 0.51
N ASP A 81 3.04 -15.87 0.85
CA ASP A 81 2.66 -16.91 -0.11
C ASP A 81 1.75 -16.38 -1.23
N ILE A 82 0.87 -15.42 -0.92
CA ILE A 82 0.02 -14.78 -1.93
C ILE A 82 0.88 -14.01 -2.94
N ILE A 83 1.83 -13.19 -2.45
CA ILE A 83 2.74 -12.42 -3.32
C ILE A 83 3.58 -13.36 -4.18
N GLN A 84 4.11 -14.45 -3.58
CA GLN A 84 4.88 -15.44 -4.31
C GLN A 84 4.05 -16.11 -5.41
N LYS A 85 2.81 -16.52 -5.12
CA LYS A 85 1.90 -17.10 -6.12
C LYS A 85 1.59 -16.14 -7.27
N LEU A 86 1.50 -14.84 -7.01
CA LEU A 86 1.31 -13.84 -8.07
C LEU A 86 2.53 -13.75 -8.98
N GLN A 87 3.75 -13.89 -8.43
CA GLN A 87 4.99 -13.96 -9.20
C GLN A 87 5.08 -15.27 -10.00
N ASP A 88 4.85 -16.41 -9.36
CA ASP A 88 4.95 -17.74 -9.97
C ASP A 88 3.97 -17.91 -11.14
N ARG A 89 2.78 -17.30 -11.04
CA ARG A 89 1.76 -17.29 -12.11
C ARG A 89 2.02 -16.21 -13.17
N GLY A 90 3.07 -15.41 -13.03
CA GLY A 90 3.45 -14.38 -13.99
C GLY A 90 2.52 -13.18 -14.03
N PHE A 91 1.75 -12.88 -12.97
CA PHE A 91 0.92 -11.67 -12.89
C PHE A 91 1.73 -10.43 -12.49
N ILE A 92 2.77 -10.64 -11.67
CA ILE A 92 3.70 -9.58 -11.23
C ILE A 92 5.14 -10.07 -11.37
N GLN A 93 6.09 -9.14 -11.41
CA GLN A 93 7.52 -9.45 -11.52
C GLN A 93 8.40 -8.37 -10.88
N GLY A 94 9.62 -8.77 -10.53
CA GLY A 94 10.68 -7.87 -10.05
C GLY A 94 10.49 -7.36 -8.61
N ASN A 95 11.50 -6.63 -8.15
CA ASN A 95 11.49 -5.87 -6.90
C ASN A 95 12.21 -4.53 -7.16
N PRO A 96 11.50 -3.37 -7.20
CA PRO A 96 10.10 -3.17 -6.85
C PRO A 96 9.13 -3.88 -7.82
N VAL A 97 7.99 -4.30 -7.28
CA VAL A 97 6.97 -5.09 -7.93
C VAL A 97 6.36 -4.32 -9.11
N ARG A 98 6.24 -5.01 -10.25
CA ARG A 98 5.60 -4.49 -11.47
C ARG A 98 4.57 -5.49 -11.98
N PRO A 99 3.36 -5.04 -12.36
CA PRO A 99 2.43 -5.93 -13.04
C PRO A 99 2.99 -6.29 -14.42
N THR A 100 2.78 -7.54 -14.83
CA THR A 100 3.08 -7.98 -16.20
C THR A 100 1.93 -7.58 -17.13
N HIS A 101 2.13 -7.75 -18.43
CA HIS A 101 1.05 -7.57 -19.39
C HIS A 101 -0.16 -8.47 -19.08
N LEU A 102 0.10 -9.74 -18.72
CA LEU A 102 -0.93 -10.68 -18.26
C LEU A 102 -1.69 -10.15 -17.02
N GLY A 103 -0.98 -9.63 -16.02
CA GLY A 103 -1.59 -9.06 -14.82
C GLY A 103 -2.46 -7.83 -15.11
N ILE A 104 -2.01 -6.96 -16.02
CA ILE A 104 -2.77 -5.78 -16.44
C ILE A 104 -4.06 -6.19 -17.16
N GLY A 105 -3.96 -7.03 -18.19
CA GLY A 105 -5.12 -7.48 -18.96
C GLY A 105 -6.15 -8.21 -18.08
N PHE A 106 -5.66 -9.06 -17.16
CA PHE A 106 -6.53 -9.76 -16.21
C PHE A 106 -7.31 -8.82 -15.29
N ILE A 107 -6.64 -7.83 -14.69
CA ILE A 107 -7.33 -6.85 -13.81
C ILE A 107 -8.27 -5.94 -14.60
N GLN A 108 -7.92 -5.55 -15.82
CA GLN A 108 -8.81 -4.78 -16.69
C GLN A 108 -10.09 -5.57 -17.00
N ALA A 109 -9.96 -6.84 -17.37
CA ALA A 109 -11.09 -7.72 -17.63
C ALA A 109 -12.01 -7.86 -16.41
N ILE A 110 -11.44 -8.06 -15.21
CA ILE A 110 -12.21 -8.14 -13.97
C ILE A 110 -12.93 -6.82 -13.64
N LYS A 111 -12.27 -5.67 -13.83
CA LYS A 111 -12.85 -4.36 -13.50
C LYS A 111 -14.08 -4.00 -14.34
N LEU A 112 -14.19 -4.53 -15.57
CA LEU A 112 -15.34 -4.29 -16.45
C LEU A 112 -16.65 -4.88 -15.93
N ILE A 113 -16.55 -5.92 -15.09
CA ILE A 113 -17.70 -6.61 -14.52
C ILE A 113 -18.29 -5.78 -13.37
N ASN A 114 -17.52 -4.83 -12.81
CA ASN A 114 -17.91 -4.02 -11.63
C ASN A 114 -18.43 -4.86 -10.46
N SER A 115 -17.88 -6.07 -10.29
CA SER A 115 -18.31 -7.02 -9.27
C SER A 115 -17.49 -6.84 -7.97
N PRO A 116 -18.05 -7.13 -6.78
CA PRO A 116 -17.37 -6.97 -5.49
C PRO A 116 -16.02 -7.70 -5.40
N ILE A 117 -15.85 -8.80 -6.14
CA ILE A 117 -14.61 -9.60 -6.21
C ILE A 117 -13.39 -8.80 -6.69
N SER A 118 -13.62 -7.70 -7.40
CA SER A 118 -12.57 -6.81 -7.90
C SER A 118 -12.02 -5.87 -6.84
N LYS A 119 -12.66 -5.81 -5.66
CA LYS A 119 -12.34 -4.85 -4.60
C LYS A 119 -11.83 -5.55 -3.34
N PRO A 120 -10.91 -4.94 -2.58
CA PRO A 120 -10.36 -5.52 -1.34
C PRO A 120 -11.42 -5.87 -0.29
N GLU A 121 -12.52 -5.12 -0.23
CA GLU A 121 -13.52 -5.17 0.83
C GLU A 121 -14.23 -6.53 0.89
N MET A 122 -14.43 -7.19 -0.26
CA MET A 122 -15.04 -8.52 -0.28
C MET A 122 -14.15 -9.56 0.42
N THR A 123 -12.85 -9.55 0.13
CA THR A 123 -11.89 -10.46 0.76
C THR A 123 -11.72 -10.12 2.24
N ALA A 124 -11.62 -8.83 2.58
CA ALA A 124 -11.50 -8.38 3.97
C ALA A 124 -12.71 -8.78 4.82
N ARG A 125 -13.92 -8.74 4.25
CA ARG A 125 -15.14 -9.23 4.92
C ARG A 125 -15.04 -10.73 5.21
N LEU A 126 -14.60 -11.54 4.25
CA LEU A 126 -14.44 -12.98 4.45
C LEU A 126 -13.42 -13.29 5.56
N GLU A 127 -12.29 -12.57 5.60
CA GLU A 127 -11.29 -12.71 6.67
C GLU A 127 -11.88 -12.32 8.04
N GLU A 128 -12.63 -11.22 8.13
CA GLU A 128 -13.32 -10.83 9.37
C GLU A 128 -14.36 -11.89 9.79
N ASP A 129 -15.10 -12.46 8.86
CA ASP A 129 -16.07 -13.51 9.18
C ASP A 129 -15.38 -14.78 9.73
N MET A 130 -14.18 -15.12 9.25
CA MET A 130 -13.38 -16.20 9.85
C MET A 130 -12.92 -15.86 11.28
N ASP A 131 -12.56 -14.60 11.53
CA ASP A 131 -12.21 -14.14 12.89
C ASP A 131 -13.43 -14.20 13.83
N ARG A 132 -14.62 -13.79 13.34
CA ARG A 132 -15.87 -13.86 14.10
C ARG A 132 -16.26 -15.31 14.47
N ILE A 133 -16.00 -16.28 13.59
CA ILE A 133 -16.15 -17.71 13.93
C ILE A 133 -15.24 -18.09 15.09
N THR A 134 -13.97 -17.66 15.05
CA THR A 134 -12.98 -17.95 16.10
C THR A 134 -13.40 -17.34 17.45
N ARG A 135 -14.01 -16.15 17.41
CA ARG A 135 -14.59 -15.47 18.60
C ARG A 135 -15.96 -16.03 19.02
N LYS A 136 -16.51 -17.01 18.30
CA LYS A 136 -17.85 -17.61 18.51
C LYS A 136 -19.00 -16.60 18.39
N GLU A 137 -18.82 -15.54 17.61
CA GLU A 137 -19.83 -14.50 17.36
C GLU A 137 -20.82 -14.92 16.25
N VAL A 138 -20.39 -15.79 15.34
CA VAL A 138 -21.19 -16.36 14.25
C VAL A 138 -20.92 -17.83 14.07
N SER A 139 -21.91 -18.57 13.56
CA SER A 139 -21.70 -19.98 13.25
C SER A 139 -20.93 -20.14 11.94
N LYS A 140 -20.14 -21.22 11.85
CA LYS A 140 -19.47 -21.61 10.61
C LYS A 140 -20.48 -21.78 9.45
N GLN A 141 -21.67 -22.31 9.74
CA GLN A 141 -22.66 -22.59 8.71
C GLN A 141 -23.21 -21.28 8.10
N ASP A 142 -23.45 -20.27 8.93
CA ASP A 142 -23.95 -18.97 8.46
C ASP A 142 -22.95 -18.30 7.53
N VAL A 143 -21.68 -18.26 7.94
CA VAL A 143 -20.61 -17.67 7.12
C VAL A 143 -20.41 -18.43 5.81
N VAL A 144 -20.50 -19.76 5.82
CA VAL A 144 -20.43 -20.56 4.59
C VAL A 144 -21.60 -20.25 3.66
N ASN A 145 -22.82 -20.13 4.19
CA ASN A 145 -24.00 -19.79 3.38
C ASN A 145 -23.84 -18.39 2.76
N GLU A 146 -23.48 -17.39 3.57
CA GLU A 146 -23.24 -16.03 3.10
C GLU A 146 -22.15 -15.96 2.03
N SER A 147 -21.03 -16.65 2.25
CA SER A 147 -19.94 -16.73 1.28
C SER A 147 -20.38 -17.35 -0.04
N ARG A 148 -21.24 -18.39 0.00
CA ARG A 148 -21.79 -19.01 -1.20
C ARG A 148 -22.72 -18.07 -1.95
N ASP A 149 -23.52 -17.29 -1.25
CA ASP A 149 -24.40 -16.30 -1.88
C ASP A 149 -23.59 -15.19 -2.55
N MET A 150 -22.57 -14.66 -1.87
CA MET A 150 -21.65 -13.70 -2.45
C MET A 150 -20.95 -14.24 -3.71
N LEU A 151 -20.44 -15.48 -3.65
CA LEU A 151 -19.78 -16.11 -4.80
C LEU A 151 -20.76 -16.39 -5.95
N THR A 152 -21.98 -16.82 -5.65
CA THR A 152 -23.02 -17.02 -6.67
C THR A 152 -23.31 -15.73 -7.42
N ASN A 153 -23.44 -14.61 -6.71
CA ASN A 153 -23.66 -13.30 -7.33
C ASN A 153 -22.49 -12.90 -8.23
N VAL A 154 -21.26 -13.06 -7.75
CA VAL A 154 -20.05 -12.81 -8.56
C VAL A 154 -20.04 -13.68 -9.82
N LEU A 155 -20.34 -14.98 -9.70
CA LEU A 155 -20.35 -15.89 -10.84
C LEU A 155 -21.43 -15.51 -11.87
N ASN A 156 -22.59 -15.07 -11.42
CA ASN A 156 -23.65 -14.57 -12.32
C ASN A 156 -23.21 -13.30 -13.07
N ASP A 157 -22.52 -12.37 -12.39
CA ASP A 157 -21.95 -11.18 -13.03
C ASP A 157 -20.91 -11.56 -14.10
N PHE A 158 -20.06 -12.55 -13.80
CA PHE A 158 -19.07 -13.07 -14.74
C PHE A 158 -19.72 -13.74 -15.96
N ILE A 159 -20.72 -14.61 -15.74
CA ILE A 159 -21.40 -15.33 -16.82
C ILE A 159 -22.11 -14.34 -17.76
N SER A 160 -22.82 -13.35 -17.20
CA SER A 160 -23.50 -12.31 -17.98
C SER A 160 -22.54 -11.39 -18.74
N SER A 161 -21.29 -11.29 -18.29
CA SER A 161 -20.25 -10.44 -18.90
C SER A 161 -19.20 -11.21 -19.71
N ARG A 162 -19.38 -12.53 -19.90
CA ARG A 162 -18.39 -13.43 -20.52
C ARG A 162 -17.84 -12.91 -21.85
N GLN A 163 -18.72 -12.44 -22.74
CA GLN A 163 -18.31 -12.05 -24.09
C GLN A 163 -17.40 -10.81 -24.08
N ARG A 164 -17.74 -9.81 -23.25
CA ARG A 164 -16.91 -8.60 -23.03
C ARG A 164 -15.54 -8.93 -22.44
N ILE A 165 -15.46 -9.91 -21.53
CA ILE A 165 -14.19 -10.36 -20.95
C ILE A 165 -13.28 -10.96 -22.02
N VAL A 166 -13.84 -11.82 -22.89
CA VAL A 166 -13.08 -12.47 -23.96
C VAL A 166 -12.54 -11.45 -24.95
N GLU A 167 -13.34 -10.45 -25.32
CA GLU A 167 -12.91 -9.39 -26.24
C GLU A 167 -11.70 -8.62 -25.69
N VAL A 168 -11.71 -8.27 -24.40
CA VAL A 168 -10.62 -7.48 -23.79
C VAL A 168 -9.35 -8.29 -23.59
N ILE A 169 -9.47 -9.57 -23.27
CA ILE A 169 -8.30 -10.47 -23.18
C ILE A 169 -7.66 -10.64 -24.57
N ASN A 170 -8.45 -10.71 -25.64
CA ASN A 170 -7.94 -10.87 -27.00
C ASN A 170 -7.41 -9.57 -27.62
N SER A 171 -7.79 -8.41 -27.09
CA SER A 171 -7.35 -7.09 -27.58
C SER A 171 -6.17 -6.50 -26.80
N SER A 172 -5.75 -7.14 -25.71
CA SER A 172 -4.60 -6.75 -24.89
C SER A 172 -3.33 -7.40 -25.44
#